data_AF-A0A955BDI6-F1
#
_entry.id   AF-A0A955BDI6-F1
#
_cell.length_a   1.000
_cell.length_b   1.000
_cell.length_c   1.000
_cell.angle_alpha   90.00
_cell.angle_beta   90.00
_cell.angle_gamma   90.00
#
_symmetry.space_group_name_H-M   'P 1'
#
loop_
_entity.id
_entity.type
_entity.pdbx_description
1 polymer ?
#
loop_
_entity_poly.entity_id
_entity_poly.type
_entity_poly.pdbx_seq_one_letter_code
_entity_poly.pdbx_strand_id
1 'polypeptide(L)'
;MATIRETVRSLLGALRDRRPVAYCRLVETRGSTPQKAGAMMLVFEDGSQAGTLGGGCVEAEVKRRAIRVLQGGTAEVATFQLDSDYGWDDGLICGGRMQILIEPIRFDGDSDVGGAADDAAAIRDYFQQLAELVDTGRGMTEVIVFDGEASGLTAPLSFLFDANDEPVKSLHASL
;
A
#
# COMPACT_ATOMS: atom_id res chain seq x y z
N MET A 1 8.42 -3.00 -16.47
CA MET A 1 8.19 -2.75 -15.03
C MET A 1 7.22 -1.60 -14.93
N ALA A 2 6.09 -1.75 -14.22
CA ALA A 2 5.07 -0.70 -14.17
C ALA A 2 5.56 0.48 -13.33
N THR A 3 5.35 1.70 -13.84
CA THR A 3 5.69 2.95 -13.13
C THR A 3 4.68 3.26 -12.04
N ILE A 4 5.04 4.13 -11.08
CA ILE A 4 4.10 4.64 -10.06
C ILE A 4 2.82 5.20 -10.69
N ARG A 5 2.94 5.91 -11.82
CA ARG A 5 1.81 6.46 -12.58
C ARG A 5 0.87 5.37 -13.08
N GLU A 6 1.41 4.30 -13.65
CA GLU A 6 0.61 3.18 -14.15
C GLU A 6 -0.07 2.43 -13.00
N THR A 7 0.64 2.22 -11.89
CA THR A 7 0.08 1.54 -10.70
C THR A 7 -1.07 2.34 -10.09
N VAL A 8 -0.91 3.65 -9.88
CA VAL A 8 -1.97 4.51 -9.34
C VAL A 8 -3.18 4.56 -10.29
N ARG A 9 -2.97 4.60 -11.61
CA ARG A 9 -4.06 4.54 -12.59
C ARG A 9 -4.79 3.19 -12.56
N SER A 10 -4.05 2.09 -12.40
CA SER A 10 -4.65 0.76 -12.23
C SER A 10 -5.50 0.68 -10.96
N LEU A 11 -5.06 1.34 -9.88
CA LEU A 11 -5.84 1.43 -8.64
C LEU A 11 -7.13 2.21 -8.87
N LEU A 12 -7.06 3.41 -9.47
CA LEU A 12 -8.25 4.19 -9.81
C LEU A 12 -9.25 3.40 -10.69
N GLY A 13 -8.75 2.59 -11.63
CA GLY A 13 -9.56 1.67 -12.41
C GLY A 13 -10.31 0.65 -11.52
N ALA A 14 -9.58 0.01 -10.60
CA ALA A 14 -10.19 -0.93 -9.64
C ALA A 14 -11.25 -0.25 -8.76
N LEU A 15 -10.99 0.97 -8.26
CA LEU A 15 -11.96 1.73 -7.46
C LEU A 15 -13.21 2.12 -8.25
N ARG A 16 -13.06 2.42 -9.55
CA ARG A 16 -14.19 2.72 -10.45
C ARG A 16 -15.03 1.48 -10.69
N ASP A 17 -14.37 0.35 -10.94
CA ASP A 17 -15.02 -0.91 -11.28
C ASP A 17 -15.48 -1.67 -10.02
N ARG A 18 -15.30 -1.08 -8.84
CA ARG A 18 -15.57 -1.68 -7.52
C ARG A 18 -14.93 -3.06 -7.38
N ARG A 19 -13.74 -3.23 -7.94
CA ARG A 19 -12.97 -4.49 -7.87
C ARG A 19 -12.11 -4.48 -6.61
N PRO A 20 -12.30 -5.42 -5.67
CA PRO A 20 -11.47 -5.49 -4.47
C PRO A 20 -9.98 -5.59 -4.82
N VAL A 21 -9.15 -4.86 -4.09
CA VAL A 21 -7.71 -4.75 -4.34
C VAL A 21 -6.97 -4.50 -3.03
N ALA A 22 -5.84 -5.18 -2.84
CA ALA A 22 -4.91 -4.89 -1.76
C ALA A 22 -3.85 -3.92 -2.29
N TYR A 23 -3.69 -2.79 -1.61
CA TYR A 23 -2.67 -1.80 -1.88
C TYR A 23 -1.47 -2.06 -0.97
N CYS A 24 -0.39 -2.60 -1.54
CA CYS A 24 0.84 -2.92 -0.84
C CYS A 24 1.88 -1.82 -1.08
N ARG A 25 2.39 -1.23 0.00
CA ARG A 25 3.38 -0.14 -0.03
C ARG A 25 4.61 -0.52 0.78
N LEU A 26 5.79 -0.30 0.22
CA LEU A 26 7.04 -0.35 0.96
C LEU A 26 7.20 0.94 1.76
N VAL A 27 6.99 0.85 3.08
CA VAL A 27 6.89 2.03 3.97
C VAL A 27 8.18 2.29 4.76
N GLU A 28 9.00 1.27 4.99
CA GLU A 28 10.31 1.43 5.62
C GLU A 28 11.35 0.54 4.93
N THR A 29 12.56 1.06 4.74
CA THR A 29 13.73 0.27 4.36
C THR A 29 14.90 0.63 5.24
N ARG A 30 15.67 -0.37 5.69
CA ARG A 30 16.97 -0.19 6.35
C ARG A 30 18.02 -1.05 5.66
N GLY A 31 19.24 -0.56 5.54
CA GLY A 31 20.32 -1.27 4.85
C GLY A 31 20.07 -1.41 3.34
N SER A 32 20.67 -2.42 2.73
CA SER A 32 20.49 -2.71 1.30
C SER A 32 19.23 -3.55 1.09
N THR A 33 18.41 -3.12 0.14
CA THR A 33 17.07 -3.64 -0.15
C THR A 33 16.82 -3.51 -1.66
N PRO A 34 16.07 -4.44 -2.28
CA PRO A 34 15.86 -4.46 -3.75
C PRO A 34 15.04 -3.28 -4.26
N GLN A 35 14.27 -2.63 -3.38
CA GLN A 35 13.48 -1.43 -3.65
C GLN A 35 13.60 -0.42 -2.52
N LYS A 36 13.20 0.82 -2.78
CA LYS A 36 13.16 1.92 -1.81
C LYS A 36 11.75 2.21 -1.35
N ALA A 37 11.62 2.82 -0.17
CA ALA A 37 10.34 3.31 0.33
C ALA A 37 9.61 4.13 -0.75
N GLY A 38 8.31 3.90 -0.89
CA GLY A 38 7.48 4.40 -1.99
C GLY A 38 7.25 3.40 -3.13
N ALA A 39 7.97 2.28 -3.19
CA ALA A 39 7.61 1.18 -4.08
C ALA A 39 6.22 0.62 -3.72
N MET A 40 5.43 0.29 -4.74
CA MET A 40 4.04 -0.13 -4.57
C MET A 40 3.63 -1.26 -5.51
N MET A 41 2.71 -2.07 -5.02
CA MET A 41 2.12 -3.19 -5.73
C MET A 41 0.63 -3.31 -5.38
N LEU A 42 -0.19 -3.53 -6.39
CA LEU A 42 -1.59 -3.92 -6.25
C LEU A 42 -1.69 -5.43 -6.39
N VAL A 43 -2.48 -6.06 -5.53
CA VAL A 43 -2.83 -7.48 -5.64
C VAL A 43 -4.35 -7.61 -5.67
N PHE A 44 -4.87 -8.37 -6.62
CA PHE A 44 -6.29 -8.63 -6.79
C PHE A 44 -6.65 -10.03 -6.27
N GLU A 45 -7.95 -10.29 -6.06
CA GLU A 45 -8.44 -11.56 -5.51
C GLU A 45 -8.10 -12.79 -6.36
N ASP A 46 -8.04 -12.61 -7.68
CA ASP A 46 -7.62 -13.65 -8.63
C ASP A 46 -6.11 -13.92 -8.62
N GLY A 47 -5.36 -13.21 -7.77
CA GLY A 47 -3.90 -13.29 -7.70
C GLY A 47 -3.19 -12.55 -8.84
N SER A 48 -3.88 -11.81 -9.71
CA SER A 48 -3.22 -10.87 -10.60
C SER A 48 -2.61 -9.70 -9.81
N GLN A 49 -1.61 -9.02 -10.38
CA GLN A 49 -0.94 -7.90 -9.73
C GLN A 49 -0.59 -6.79 -10.72
N ALA A 50 -0.41 -5.57 -10.22
CA ALA A 50 0.17 -4.43 -10.94
C ALA A 50 1.22 -3.74 -10.05
N GLY A 51 2.32 -3.25 -10.62
CA GLY A 51 3.47 -2.79 -9.82
C GLY A 51 4.33 -3.93 -9.28
N THR A 52 5.33 -3.59 -8.46
CA THR A 52 6.29 -4.55 -7.89
C THR A 52 6.95 -3.97 -6.65
N LEU A 53 7.33 -4.86 -5.73
CA LEU A 53 8.12 -4.53 -4.53
C LEU A 53 9.59 -4.96 -4.66
N GLY A 54 10.00 -5.35 -5.88
CA GLY A 54 11.35 -5.81 -6.19
C GLY A 54 11.44 -7.28 -6.58
N GLY A 55 10.32 -8.02 -6.61
CA GLY A 55 10.27 -9.44 -6.96
C GLY A 55 10.73 -10.38 -5.83
N GLY A 56 10.97 -11.64 -6.19
CA GLY A 56 11.51 -12.66 -5.28
C GLY A 56 10.54 -13.16 -4.21
N CYS A 57 11.09 -13.80 -3.17
CA CYS A 57 10.31 -14.45 -2.11
C CYS A 57 9.49 -13.45 -1.28
N VAL A 58 10.01 -12.23 -1.06
CA VAL A 58 9.30 -11.16 -0.33
C VAL A 58 8.02 -10.78 -1.06
N GLU A 59 8.09 -10.52 -2.37
CA GLU A 59 6.91 -10.17 -3.16
C GLU A 59 5.88 -11.32 -3.17
N ALA A 60 6.33 -12.56 -3.27
CA ALA A 60 5.45 -13.73 -3.20
C ALA A 60 4.76 -13.90 -1.84
N GLU A 61 5.45 -13.65 -0.72
CA GLU A 61 4.86 -13.66 0.62
C GLU A 61 3.87 -12.51 0.82
N VAL A 62 4.22 -11.29 0.38
CA VAL A 62 3.31 -10.14 0.40
C VAL A 62 2.05 -10.44 -0.40
N LYS A 63 2.18 -11.04 -1.57
CA LYS A 63 1.03 -11.44 -2.39
C LYS A 63 0.11 -12.44 -1.68
N ARG A 64 0.68 -13.43 -0.99
CA ARG A 64 -0.11 -14.38 -0.18
C ARG A 64 -0.84 -13.68 0.96
N ARG A 65 -0.16 -12.76 1.68
CA ARG A 65 -0.77 -11.93 2.73
C ARG A 65 -1.87 -11.02 2.18
N ALA A 66 -1.64 -10.40 1.04
CA ALA A 66 -2.58 -9.52 0.35
C ALA A 66 -3.90 -10.23 0.02
N ILE A 67 -3.83 -11.46 -0.50
CA ILE A 67 -5.03 -12.28 -0.75
C ILE A 67 -5.74 -12.62 0.58
N ARG A 68 -4.99 -13.00 1.62
CA ARG A 68 -5.57 -13.30 2.94
C ARG A 68 -6.27 -12.10 3.56
N VAL A 69 -5.66 -10.91 3.52
CA VAL A 69 -6.34 -9.72 4.01
C VAL A 69 -7.58 -9.53 3.17
N LEU A 70 -7.54 -9.51 1.83
CA LEU A 70 -8.73 -9.32 0.99
C LEU A 70 -9.93 -10.21 1.35
N GLN A 71 -9.70 -11.45 1.77
CA GLN A 71 -10.74 -12.41 2.18
C GLN A 71 -11.41 -12.14 3.55
N GLY A 72 -11.10 -11.04 4.23
CA GLY A 72 -11.78 -10.62 5.47
C GLY A 72 -10.87 -10.19 6.61
N GLY A 73 -9.57 -10.05 6.39
CA GLY A 73 -8.62 -9.49 7.36
C GLY A 73 -8.65 -7.95 7.43
N THR A 74 -7.87 -7.40 8.36
CA THR A 74 -7.60 -5.95 8.46
C THR A 74 -6.28 -5.60 7.76
N ALA A 75 -5.97 -4.30 7.65
CA ALA A 75 -4.64 -3.88 7.21
C ALA A 75 -3.55 -4.46 8.15
N GLU A 76 -2.39 -4.79 7.60
CA GLU A 76 -1.24 -5.28 8.36
C GLU A 76 0.08 -4.70 7.85
N VAL A 77 1.09 -4.67 8.72
CA VAL A 77 2.47 -4.32 8.34
C VAL A 77 3.34 -5.57 8.42
N ALA A 78 3.83 -6.03 7.28
CA ALA A 78 4.71 -7.17 7.18
C ALA A 78 6.17 -6.72 7.24
N THR A 79 6.93 -7.24 8.21
CA THR A 79 8.37 -6.97 8.37
C THR A 79 9.20 -8.12 7.84
N PHE A 80 10.15 -7.82 6.95
CA PHE A 80 11.06 -8.78 6.33
C PHE A 80 12.51 -8.44 6.69
N GLN A 81 13.24 -9.38 7.25
CA GLN A 81 14.69 -9.30 7.41
C GLN A 81 15.33 -10.02 6.21
N LEU A 82 16.24 -9.34 5.52
CA LEU A 82 16.94 -9.84 4.33
C LEU A 82 18.36 -10.29 4.73
N ASP A 83 18.46 -11.01 5.84
CA ASP A 83 19.72 -11.59 6.34
C ASP A 83 19.86 -13.05 5.92
N SER A 84 21.01 -13.65 6.27
CA SER A 84 21.36 -15.03 5.92
C SER A 84 20.56 -16.09 6.68
N ASP A 85 19.84 -15.73 7.75
CA ASP A 85 19.12 -16.68 8.62
C ASP A 85 17.64 -16.78 8.26
N TYR A 86 17.11 -15.90 7.40
CA TYR A 86 15.84 -16.12 6.73
C TYR A 86 16.01 -17.29 5.75
N GLY A 87 15.78 -18.52 6.22
CA GLY A 87 16.05 -19.82 5.56
C GLY A 87 15.40 -20.09 4.19
N TRP A 88 15.58 -19.18 3.25
CA TRP A 88 15.25 -19.25 1.85
C TRP A 88 16.58 -19.25 1.10
N ASP A 89 16.99 -20.44 0.64
CA ASP A 89 18.30 -20.75 0.01
C ASP A 89 18.49 -20.09 -1.39
N ASP A 90 17.72 -19.04 -1.69
CA ASP A 90 17.58 -18.43 -3.02
C ASP A 90 18.41 -17.13 -3.20
N GLY A 91 19.40 -16.87 -2.34
CA GLY A 91 20.46 -15.90 -2.64
C GLY A 91 20.10 -14.41 -2.55
N LEU A 92 19.02 -14.04 -1.86
CA LEU A 92 18.67 -12.63 -1.60
C LEU A 92 19.41 -12.06 -0.37
N ILE A 93 20.75 -11.99 -0.46
CA ILE A 93 21.60 -11.41 0.60
C ILE A 93 21.69 -9.90 0.42
N CYS A 94 20.61 -9.18 0.71
CA CYS A 94 20.65 -7.71 0.70
C CYS A 94 21.12 -7.15 2.05
N GLY A 95 21.08 -7.91 3.15
CA GLY A 95 21.56 -7.48 4.47
C GLY A 95 20.77 -6.31 5.06
N GLY A 96 19.51 -6.17 4.65
CA GLY A 96 18.63 -5.07 5.04
C GLY A 96 17.31 -5.53 5.65
N ARG A 97 16.42 -4.58 5.92
CA ARG A 97 15.08 -4.81 6.44
C ARG A 97 14.07 -4.01 5.61
N MET A 98 12.91 -4.59 5.36
CA MET A 98 11.79 -3.93 4.69
C MET A 98 10.53 -4.05 5.54
N GLN A 99 9.74 -2.98 5.60
CA GLN A 99 8.38 -3.04 6.15
C GLN A 99 7.38 -2.66 5.06
N ILE A 100 6.38 -3.51 4.88
CA ILE A 100 5.40 -3.40 3.80
C ILE A 100 4.02 -3.30 4.43
N LEU A 101 3.35 -2.16 4.22
CA LEU A 101 1.96 -1.99 4.60
C LEU A 101 1.08 -2.66 3.54
N ILE A 102 0.17 -3.52 3.97
CA ILE A 102 -0.78 -4.25 3.14
C ILE A 102 -2.19 -3.80 3.55
N GLU A 103 -2.82 -2.98 2.72
CA GLU A 103 -4.13 -2.39 3.03
C GLU A 103 -5.20 -2.92 2.06
N PRO A 104 -6.27 -3.59 2.54
CA PRO A 104 -7.35 -4.05 1.69
C PRO A 104 -8.35 -2.93 1.39
N ILE A 105 -8.73 -2.78 0.12
CA ILE A 105 -9.82 -1.92 -0.32
C ILE A 105 -10.92 -2.84 -0.89
N ARG A 106 -12.06 -2.88 -0.21
CA ARG A 106 -13.20 -3.75 -0.54
C ARG A 106 -14.46 -2.91 -0.79
N PHE A 107 -15.40 -3.49 -1.53
CA PHE A 107 -16.66 -2.84 -1.89
C PHE A 107 -17.87 -3.62 -1.40
N ASP A 108 -17.61 -4.64 -0.59
CA ASP A 108 -18.47 -5.75 -0.22
C ASP A 108 -18.75 -5.58 1.28
N GLY A 109 -19.88 -4.96 1.58
CA GLY A 109 -20.34 -4.78 2.95
C GLY A 109 -21.68 -4.08 2.98
N ASP A 110 -22.73 -4.84 3.32
CA ASP A 110 -23.84 -4.30 4.11
C ASP A 110 -23.23 -3.80 5.42
N SER A 111 -22.79 -2.54 5.44
CA SER A 111 -22.78 -1.80 6.68
C SER A 111 -24.10 -1.03 6.74
N ASP A 112 -25.06 -1.58 7.49
CA ASP A 112 -26.25 -0.89 8.02
C ASP A 112 -25.89 0.30 8.95
N VAL A 113 -24.66 0.80 8.87
CA VAL A 113 -24.17 2.02 9.49
C VAL A 113 -23.70 2.87 8.31
N GLY A 114 -24.44 3.92 7.97
CA GLY A 114 -24.29 4.73 6.75
C GLY A 114 -22.94 5.44 6.57
N GLY A 115 -21.83 4.70 6.51
CA GLY A 115 -20.45 5.18 6.38
C GLY A 115 -19.65 4.54 5.23
N ALA A 116 -20.02 3.36 4.71
CA ALA A 116 -19.24 2.71 3.63
C ALA A 116 -19.25 3.48 2.28
N ALA A 117 -20.31 4.26 2.02
CA ALA A 117 -20.38 5.10 0.83
C ALA A 117 -19.45 6.32 0.95
N ASP A 118 -19.41 6.94 2.13
CA ASP A 118 -18.53 8.07 2.45
C ASP A 118 -17.06 7.63 2.46
N ASP A 119 -16.78 6.43 2.98
CA ASP A 119 -15.45 5.81 2.93
C ASP A 119 -14.99 5.56 1.49
N ALA A 120 -15.86 5.04 0.62
CA ALA A 120 -15.51 4.79 -0.78
C ALA A 120 -15.27 6.08 -1.58
N ALA A 121 -15.99 7.16 -1.27
CA ALA A 121 -15.77 8.47 -1.86
C ALA A 121 -14.45 9.09 -1.38
N ALA A 122 -14.17 9.04 -0.07
CA ALA A 122 -12.92 9.52 0.52
C ALA A 122 -11.69 8.75 -0.01
N ILE A 123 -11.78 7.43 -0.11
CA ILE A 123 -10.74 6.58 -0.72
C ILE A 123 -10.48 7.01 -2.16
N ARG A 124 -11.54 7.20 -2.96
CA ARG A 124 -11.41 7.61 -4.36
C ARG A 124 -10.77 9.00 -4.49
N ASP A 125 -11.22 9.96 -3.69
CA ASP A 125 -10.71 11.32 -3.68
C ASP A 125 -9.22 11.37 -3.28
N TYR A 126 -8.82 10.56 -2.29
CA TYR A 126 -7.41 10.38 -1.92
C TYR A 126 -6.56 9.90 -3.09
N PHE A 127 -6.97 8.82 -3.76
CA PHE A 127 -6.19 8.27 -4.86
C PHE A 127 -6.25 9.13 -6.14
N GLN A 128 -7.31 9.94 -6.32
CA GLN A 128 -7.36 10.96 -7.36
C GLN A 128 -6.34 12.06 -7.11
N GLN A 129 -6.22 12.53 -5.87
CA GLN A 129 -5.22 13.53 -5.49
C GLN A 129 -3.80 13.00 -5.66
N LEU A 130 -3.54 11.75 -5.25
CA LEU A 130 -2.26 11.08 -5.47
C LEU A 130 -1.92 11.00 -6.97
N ALA A 131 -2.89 10.62 -7.80
CA ALA A 131 -2.69 10.55 -9.26
C ALA A 131 -2.34 11.91 -9.85
N GLU A 132 -3.03 12.97 -9.44
CA GLU A 132 -2.74 14.34 -9.88
C GLU A 132 -1.32 14.76 -9.49
N LEU A 133 -0.93 14.56 -8.22
CA LEU A 133 0.41 14.90 -7.74
C LEU A 133 1.49 14.16 -8.54
N VAL A 134 1.33 12.85 -8.77
CA VAL A 134 2.22 12.02 -9.59
C VAL A 134 2.26 12.49 -11.05
N ASP A 135 1.13 12.91 -11.61
CA ASP A 135 1.06 13.38 -13.00
C ASP A 135 1.70 14.76 -13.18
N THR A 136 1.66 15.64 -12.16
CA THR A 136 2.36 16.94 -12.22
C THR A 136 3.88 16.79 -12.29
N GLY A 137 4.43 15.70 -11.73
CA GLY A 137 5.87 15.46 -11.68
C GLY A 137 6.66 16.48 -10.84
N ARG A 138 5.99 17.31 -10.04
CA ARG A 138 6.63 18.35 -9.20
C ARG A 138 7.25 17.81 -7.91
N GLY A 139 6.97 16.56 -7.57
CA GLY A 139 7.31 15.95 -6.29
C GLY A 139 6.12 15.92 -5.34
N MET A 140 6.10 14.93 -4.45
CA MET A 140 5.10 14.76 -3.40
C MET A 140 5.69 13.91 -2.29
N THR A 141 5.11 14.03 -1.09
CA THR A 141 5.41 13.17 0.05
C THR A 141 4.13 12.49 0.51
N GLU A 142 4.13 11.16 0.59
CA GLU A 142 3.10 10.38 1.28
C GLU A 142 3.64 9.99 2.66
N VAL A 143 3.01 10.51 3.72
CA VAL A 143 3.31 10.14 5.11
C VAL A 143 2.32 9.09 5.55
N ILE A 144 2.83 7.99 6.10
CA ILE A 144 2.02 6.88 6.59
C ILE A 144 2.31 6.70 8.07
N VAL A 145 1.27 6.82 8.89
CA VAL A 145 1.31 6.55 10.32
C VAL A 145 0.69 5.18 10.54
N PHE A 146 1.50 4.23 11.00
CA PHE A 146 1.07 2.88 11.28
C PHE A 146 1.63 2.43 12.62
N ASP A 147 0.94 1.48 13.24
CA ASP A 147 1.36 0.91 14.50
C ASP A 147 2.37 -0.22 14.28
N GLY A 148 3.52 -0.12 14.94
CA GLY A 148 4.47 -1.23 15.03
C GLY A 148 4.11 -2.18 16.17
N GLU A 149 3.72 -1.64 17.34
CA GLU A 149 3.39 -2.34 18.59
C GLU A 149 2.67 -1.38 19.58
N ALA A 150 1.33 -1.29 19.55
CA ALA A 150 0.46 -0.72 20.62
C ALA A 150 0.19 0.82 20.71
N SER A 151 -0.06 1.51 19.59
CA SER A 151 -0.62 2.87 19.49
C SER A 151 -2.16 2.97 19.61
N GLY A 152 -2.91 1.88 19.43
CA GLY A 152 -4.39 1.89 19.43
C GLY A 152 -5.04 2.35 18.12
N LEU A 153 -4.27 2.49 17.04
CA LEU A 153 -4.80 2.75 15.70
C LEU A 153 -5.59 1.54 15.16
N THR A 154 -6.80 1.78 14.68
CA THR A 154 -7.66 0.75 14.06
C THR A 154 -7.39 0.56 12.56
N ALA A 155 -6.71 1.53 11.94
CA ALA A 155 -6.27 1.54 10.55
C ALA A 155 -5.02 2.43 10.41
N PRO A 156 -4.15 2.20 9.40
CA PRO A 156 -3.06 3.13 9.10
C PRO A 156 -3.64 4.48 8.64
N LEU A 157 -2.99 5.58 9.03
CA LEU A 157 -3.34 6.92 8.55
C LEU A 157 -2.41 7.31 7.41
N SER A 158 -2.93 7.86 6.33
CA SER A 158 -2.11 8.35 5.23
C SER A 158 -2.35 9.85 5.00
N PHE A 159 -1.30 10.59 4.70
CA PHE A 159 -1.34 12.02 4.40
C PHE A 159 -0.51 12.31 3.16
N LEU A 160 -1.04 13.12 2.25
CA LEU A 160 -0.35 13.60 1.05
C LEU A 160 0.05 15.06 1.25
N PHE A 161 1.31 15.34 0.94
CA PHE A 161 1.87 16.68 0.90
C PHE A 161 2.38 16.97 -0.52
N ASP A 162 2.22 18.22 -0.96
CA ASP A 162 2.73 18.66 -2.25
C ASP A 162 4.25 18.94 -2.19
N ALA A 163 4.80 19.48 -3.28
CA ALA A 163 6.22 19.81 -3.38
C ALA A 163 6.68 20.96 -2.46
N ASN A 164 5.75 21.66 -1.80
CA ASN A 164 6.02 22.74 -0.84
C ASN A 164 5.76 22.30 0.61
N ASP A 165 5.59 21.00 0.85
CA ASP A 165 5.21 20.42 2.14
C ASP A 165 3.84 20.90 2.67
N GLU A 166 2.94 21.36 1.80
CA GLU A 166 1.57 21.72 2.17
C GLU A 166 0.66 20.48 2.15
N PRO A 167 -0.16 20.24 3.20
CA PRO A 167 -1.07 19.09 3.24
C PRO A 167 -2.17 19.23 2.19
N VAL A 168 -2.38 18.18 1.40
CA VAL A 168 -3.34 18.17 0.28
C VAL A 168 -4.52 17.24 0.55
N LYS A 169 -4.27 16.05 1.11
CA LYS A 169 -5.32 15.07 1.38
C LYS A 169 -4.89 14.05 2.44
N SER A 170 -5.85 13.49 3.16
CA SER A 170 -5.65 12.39 4.09
C SER A 170 -6.55 11.21 3.77
N LEU A 171 -6.15 10.03 4.24
CA LEU A 171 -6.94 8.82 4.25
C LEU A 171 -6.96 8.25 5.66
N HIS A 172 -8.14 7.84 6.12
CA HIS A 172 -8.42 7.35 7.49
C HIS A 172 -8.14 8.38 8.61
N ALA A 173 -7.87 9.64 8.25
CA ALA A 173 -7.66 10.76 9.18
C ALA A 173 -8.38 12.03 8.70
N SER A 174 -8.69 12.93 9.61
CA SER A 174 -9.14 14.30 9.29
C SER A 174 -7.93 15.23 9.15
N LEU A 175 -7.96 16.11 8.15
CA LEU A 175 -7.03 17.23 7.98
C LEU A 175 -7.57 18.52 8.60
#